data_AF-A0A7K3YIW4-F1
#
_entry.id   AF-A0A7K3YIW4-F1
#
_cell.length_a   1.000
_cell.length_b   1.000
_cell.length_c   1.000
_cell.angle_alpha   90.00
_cell.angle_beta   90.00
_cell.angle_gamma   90.00
#
_symmetry.space_group_name_H-M   'P 1'
#
loop_
_entity.id
_entity.type
_entity.pdbx_description
1 polymer ?
#
loop_
_entity_poly.entity_id
_entity_poly.type
_entity_poly.pdbx_seq_one_letter_code
_entity_poly.pdbx_strand_id
1 'polypeptide(L)' 'MVPAPHIKVRRLQQLSATEEQYVVDEHGNRVAVILPLREYEQLQEDLHDLAVVAERREEPTIGFDDLKKRYRD' A
#
# COMPACT_ATOMS: atom_id res chain seq x y z
N MET A 1 0.84 6.04 -31.82
CA MET A 1 0.61 6.62 -30.48
C MET A 1 -0.83 6.28 -30.09
N VAL A 2 -1.03 5.29 -29.22
CA VAL A 2 -2.38 4.93 -28.77
C VAL A 2 -2.81 6.02 -27.79
N PRO A 3 -3.94 6.72 -28.02
CA PRO A 3 -4.37 7.79 -27.12
C PRO A 3 -4.70 7.18 -25.75
N ALA A 4 -4.15 7.78 -24.69
CA ALA A 4 -4.50 7.39 -23.33
C ALA A 4 -6.01 7.59 -23.12
N PRO A 5 -6.74 6.59 -22.59
CA PRO A 5 -8.17 6.74 -22.35
C PRO A 5 -8.40 7.87 -21.35
N HIS A 6 -9.24 8.82 -21.73
CA HIS A 6 -9.70 9.88 -20.84
C HIS A 6 -10.65 9.27 -19.80
N ILE A 7 -10.09 8.87 -18.65
CA ILE A 7 -10.89 8.44 -17.50
C ILE A 7 -11.56 9.69 -16.93
N LYS A 8 -12.83 9.92 -17.29
CA LYS A 8 -13.67 10.92 -16.63
C LYS A 8 -13.96 10.44 -15.21
N VAL A 9 -13.16 10.90 -14.25
CA VAL A 9 -13.41 10.63 -12.82
C VAL A 9 -14.56 11.52 -12.36
N ARG A 10 -15.79 10.97 -12.36
CA ARG A 10 -16.91 11.60 -11.64
C ARG A 10 -16.59 11.53 -10.15
N ARG A 11 -16.82 12.63 -9.40
CA ARG A 11 -16.80 12.61 -7.93
C ARG A 11 -17.86 11.62 -7.46
N LEU A 12 -17.44 10.41 -7.10
CA LEU A 12 -18.28 9.43 -6.42
C LEU A 12 -18.53 9.98 -5.01
N GLN A 13 -19.80 10.18 -4.68
CA GLN A 13 -20.21 10.42 -3.30
C GLN A 13 -19.63 9.28 -2.44
N GLN A 14 -19.17 9.65 -1.24
CA GLN A 14 -18.49 8.82 -0.25
C GLN A 14 -18.74 7.32 -0.47
N LEU A 15 -17.73 6.61 -0.95
CA LEU A 15 -17.64 5.16 -0.79
C LEU A 15 -17.55 4.91 0.72
N SER A 16 -18.69 4.90 1.38
CA SER A 16 -18.82 4.33 2.71
C SER A 16 -18.50 2.84 2.58
N ALA A 17 -17.68 2.33 3.50
CA ALA A 17 -17.19 0.97 3.56
C ALA A 17 -18.33 -0.05 3.66
N THR A 18 -19.01 -0.34 2.55
CA THR A 18 -20.13 -1.28 2.58
C THR A 18 -20.07 -2.41 1.56
N GLU A 19 -19.39 -2.33 0.40
CA GLU A 19 -19.14 -3.54 -0.42
C GLU A 19 -17.82 -3.45 -1.21
N GLU A 20 -16.96 -4.45 -1.05
CA GLU A 20 -15.74 -4.64 -1.86
C GLU A 20 -16.10 -4.90 -3.32
N GLN A 21 -15.53 -4.13 -4.25
CA GLN A 21 -15.80 -4.29 -5.67
C GLN A 21 -14.66 -5.03 -6.37
N TYR A 22 -15.01 -5.97 -7.25
CA TYR A 22 -14.06 -6.81 -7.96
C TYR A 22 -14.24 -6.68 -9.48
N VAL A 23 -13.13 -6.73 -10.20
CA VAL A 23 -13.11 -6.97 -11.65
C VAL A 23 -13.07 -8.47 -11.87
N VAL A 24 -13.99 -8.99 -12.68
CA VAL A 24 -14.07 -10.43 -13.02
C VAL A 24 -13.73 -10.66 -14.49
N ASP A 25 -13.12 -11.80 -14.79
CA ASP A 25 -12.86 -12.25 -16.17
C ASP A 25 -14.12 -12.87 -16.83
N GLU A 26 -13.97 -13.33 -18.07
CA GLU A 26 -15.06 -13.96 -18.85
C GLU A 26 -15.57 -15.28 -18.23
N HIS A 27 -14.78 -15.92 -17.38
CA HIS A 27 -15.13 -17.14 -16.65
C HIS A 27 -15.74 -16.85 -15.27
N GLY A 28 -15.83 -15.57 -14.88
CA GLY A 28 -16.33 -15.14 -13.58
C GLY A 28 -15.31 -15.17 -12.46
N ASN A 29 -14.02 -15.37 -12.75
CA ASN A 29 -12.96 -15.33 -11.75
C ASN A 29 -12.61 -13.88 -11.40
N ARG A 30 -12.45 -13.57 -10.12
CA ARG A 30 -11.97 -12.25 -9.66
C ARG A 30 -10.49 -12.08 -10.04
N VAL A 31 -10.17 -11.07 -10.82
CA VAL A 31 -8.80 -10.79 -11.31
C VAL A 31 -8.24 -9.46 -10.81
N ALA A 32 -9.09 -8.55 -10.31
CA ALA A 32 -8.65 -7.34 -9.62
C ALA A 32 -9.69 -6.89 -8.58
N VAL A 33 -9.28 -5.99 -7.68
CA VAL A 33 -10.13 -5.37 -6.66
C VAL A 33 -10.05 -3.84 -6.80
N ILE A 34 -11.16 -3.16 -6.56
CA ILE A 34 -11.23 -1.70 -6.52
C ILE A 34 -11.22 -1.29 -5.05
N LEU A 35 -10.19 -0.54 -4.66
CA LEU A 35 -10.02 -0.03 -3.31
C LEU A 35 -10.16 1.50 -3.31
N PRO A 36 -10.68 2.10 -2.22
CA PRO A 36 -10.49 3.52 -1.96
C PRO A 36 -9.00 3.86 -1.98
N LEU A 37 -8.65 5.00 -2.57
CA LEU A 37 -7.24 5.40 -2.73
C LEU A 37 -6.46 5.37 -1.41
N ARG A 38 -7.08 5.85 -0.32
CA ARG A 38 -6.47 5.85 1.02
C ARG A 38 -6.13 4.44 1.51
N GLU A 39 -6.99 3.46 1.26
CA GLU A 39 -6.73 2.07 1.65
C GLU A 39 -5.60 1.46 0.83
N TYR A 40 -5.53 1.78 -0.47
CA TYR A 40 -4.40 1.39 -1.31
C TYR A 40 -3.08 1.99 -0.83
N GLU A 41 -3.05 3.29 -0.52
CA GLU A 41 -1.86 3.97 0.01
C GLU A 41 -1.41 3.36 1.33
N GLN A 42 -2.34 3.08 2.25
CA GLN A 42 -2.04 2.44 3.52
C GLN A 42 -1.48 1.02 3.33
N LEU A 43 -2.02 0.23 2.40
CA LEU A 43 -1.49 -1.10 2.11
C LEU A 43 -0.06 -1.04 1.55
N GLN A 44 0.27 -0.02 0.75
CA GLN A 44 1.63 0.18 0.26
C GLN A 44 2.60 0.54 1.40
N GLU A 45 2.17 1.37 2.35
CA GLU A 45 2.94 1.71 3.56
C GLU A 45 3.21 0.46 4.41
N ASP A 46 2.19 -0.35 4.69
CA ASP A 46 2.32 -1.58 5.47
C ASP A 46 3.31 -2.57 4.81
N LEU A 47 3.24 -2.73 3.48
CA LEU A 47 4.18 -3.58 2.73
C LEU A 47 5.61 -3.05 2.78
N HIS A 48 5.78 -1.73 2.72
CA HIS A 48 7.10 -1.11 2.85
C HIS A 48 7.71 -1.36 4.22
N ASP A 49 6.93 -1.16 5.29
CA ASP A 49 7.39 -1.41 6.66
C ASP A 49 7.78 -2.87 6.88
N LEU A 50 6.99 -3.82 6.35
CA LEU A 50 7.32 -5.24 6.40
C LEU A 50 8.59 -5.59 5.62
N ALA A 51 8.80 -4.96 4.46
CA ALA A 51 10.03 -5.14 3.69
C ALA A 51 11.26 -4.63 4.47
N VAL A 52 11.16 -3.44 5.08
CA VAL A 52 12.22 -2.88 5.94
C VAL A 52 12.53 -3.83 7.10
N VAL A 53 11.52 -4.40 7.77
CA VAL A 53 11.74 -5.39 8.84
C VAL A 53 12.46 -6.64 8.32
N ALA A 54 12.08 -7.15 7.15
CA ALA A 54 12.67 -8.34 6.56
C ALA A 54 14.15 -8.12 6.16
N GLU A 55 14.46 -6.99 5.51
CA GLU A 55 15.82 -6.62 5.12
C GLU A 55 16.75 -6.49 6.32
N ARG A 56 16.22 -5.96 7.44
CA ARG A 56 16.98 -5.72 8.67
C ARG A 56 17.00 -6.92 9.62
N ARG A 57 16.40 -8.05 9.25
CA ARG A 57 16.27 -9.23 10.13
C ARG A 57 17.59 -9.80 10.61
N GLU A 58 18.64 -9.72 9.79
CA GLU A 58 19.98 -10.23 10.12
C GLU A 58 20.93 -9.13 10.63
N GLU A 59 20.48 -7.89 10.72
CA GLU A 59 21.29 -6.80 11.27
C GLU A 59 21.59 -7.05 12.75
N PRO A 60 22.84 -6.84 13.20
CA PRO A 60 23.17 -6.92 14.61
C PRO A 60 22.42 -5.82 15.38
N THR A 61 21.89 -6.18 16.55
CA THR A 61 21.29 -5.21 17.45
C THR A 61 22.37 -4.34 18.08
N ILE A 62 22.02 -3.09 18.37
CA ILE A 62 22.88 -2.18 19.13
C ILE A 62 22.25 -1.88 20.49
N GLY A 63 23.09 -1.70 21.51
CA GLY A 63 22.63 -1.29 22.84
C GLY A 63 22.02 0.10 22.80
N PHE A 64 20.99 0.34 23.61
CA PHE A 64 20.31 1.64 23.67
C PHE A 64 21.25 2.80 24.05
N ASP A 65 22.24 2.55 24.92
CA ASP A 65 23.24 3.56 25.28
C ASP A 65 24.18 3.89 24.12
N ASP A 66 24.52 2.90 23.28
CA ASP A 66 25.35 3.11 22.09
C ASP A 66 24.57 3.82 20.99
N LEU A 67 23.27 3.52 20.84
CA LEU A 67 22.36 4.30 20.01
C LEU A 67 22.34 5.77 20.46
N LYS A 68 22.15 6.05 21.75
CA LYS A 68 22.15 7.42 22.28
C LYS A 68 23.45 8.16 22.01
N LYS A 69 24.61 7.52 22.19
CA LYS A 69 25.92 8.13 21.89
C LYS A 69 26.05 8.50 20.42
N ARG A 70 25.54 7.66 19.50
CA ARG A 70 25.63 7.87 18.05
C ARG A 70 24.82 9.09 17.57
N TYR A 71 23.77 9.47 18.29
CA TYR A 71 22.87 10.58 17.95
C TYR A 71 22.87 11.71 18.99
N ARG A 72 23.96 11.85 19.75
CA ARG A 72 24.13 12.96 20.68
C ARG A 72 24.95 14.05 19.99
N ASP A 73 24.28 15.16 19.67
CA ASP A 73 24.94 16.47 19.46
C ASP A 73 25.47 17.01 20.80
#